data_AF-A0A6S6S7W4-F1
#
_entry.id   AF-A0A6S6S7W4-F1
#
_cell.length_a   1.000
_cell.length_b   1.000
_cell.length_c   1.000
_cell.angle_alpha   90.00
_cell.angle_beta   90.00
_cell.angle_gamma   90.00
#
_symmetry.space_group_name_H-M   'P 1'
#
loop_
_entity.id
_entity.type
_entity.pdbx_description
1 polymer ?
#
loop_
_entity_poly.entity_id
_entity_poly.type
_entity_poly.pdbx_seq_one_letter_code
_entity_poly.pdbx_strand_id
1 'polypeptide(L)'
;KQKIMKQKYKSPEMMQEKGIDFHIKLLKKTIKAMIADKEKTIQPFFYNTEFEFGNGQGNHPVLYIGELPSKWKPYLKTKKRDETFAHGECIIDAEGFLKLQVNAGKGGKELVLKKINKVLLKPFCVAYIVEDINTEGPPPELDAAATVATTVENEAVQVEANEAQKDDSPKNWVNASKNALKEANLAMKANLKILNELEKPMSKLKDIVVTDDFIAKAMKAKAAVIDLGPLALQLESLGKSGETYKETTKEAANLLSLLLKQLKQIGNNQDKMDLMLKNMEGLKNISNPENAEIPIIDNDPIVNFLNRTKKVYA
;
A
#
# COMPACT_ATOMS: atom_id res chain seq x y z
N LYS A 1 31.80 1.85 5.45
CA LYS A 1 31.71 0.59 4.67
C LYS A 1 30.22 0.29 4.44
N GLN A 2 29.68 0.71 3.30
CA GLN A 2 28.26 0.54 2.95
C GLN A 2 27.92 -0.95 2.82
N LYS A 3 26.85 -1.37 3.49
CA LYS A 3 26.32 -2.73 3.43
C LYS A 3 25.50 -2.84 2.14
N ILE A 4 26.19 -3.00 1.02
CA ILE A 4 25.58 -3.21 -0.30
C ILE A 4 24.53 -4.30 -0.17
N MET A 5 23.28 -3.98 -0.46
CA MET A 5 22.19 -4.95 -0.54
C MET A 5 22.60 -6.02 -1.56
N LYS A 6 23.00 -7.20 -1.07
CA LYS A 6 23.25 -8.37 -1.92
C LYS A 6 21.92 -8.82 -2.53
N GLN A 7 21.53 -8.20 -3.63
CA GLN A 7 20.33 -8.57 -4.37
C GLN A 7 20.53 -9.94 -5.02
N LYS A 8 19.45 -10.74 -5.05
CA LYS A 8 19.47 -12.19 -5.24
C LYS A 8 19.58 -12.65 -6.71
N TYR A 9 19.81 -11.75 -7.64
CA TYR A 9 19.92 -12.08 -9.06
C TYR A 9 21.37 -12.41 -9.39
N LYS A 10 21.73 -13.69 -9.43
CA LYS A 10 23.12 -14.05 -9.75
C LYS A 10 23.42 -13.99 -11.25
N SER A 11 22.43 -14.22 -12.12
CA SER A 11 22.61 -14.22 -13.57
C SER A 11 21.28 -14.17 -14.35
N PRO A 12 21.31 -13.90 -15.68
CA PRO A 12 20.13 -13.97 -16.55
C PRO A 12 19.48 -15.36 -16.57
N GLU A 13 20.27 -16.44 -16.59
CA GLU A 13 19.77 -17.82 -16.70
C GLU A 13 18.92 -18.20 -15.48
N MET A 14 19.33 -17.79 -14.28
CA MET A 14 18.54 -17.96 -13.06
C MET A 14 17.18 -17.26 -13.16
N MET A 15 17.14 -16.08 -13.80
CA MET A 15 15.89 -15.34 -13.98
C MET A 15 14.98 -16.02 -15.00
N GLN A 16 15.55 -16.58 -16.07
CA GLN A 16 14.82 -17.37 -17.05
C GLN A 16 14.20 -18.63 -16.43
N GLU A 17 14.94 -19.32 -15.56
CA GLU A 17 14.46 -20.53 -14.87
C GLU A 17 13.33 -20.22 -13.87
N LYS A 18 13.46 -19.15 -13.10
CA LYS A 18 12.51 -18.81 -12.02
C LYS A 18 11.25 -18.07 -12.50
N GLY A 19 11.28 -17.52 -13.70
CA GLY A 19 10.12 -16.91 -14.35
C GLY A 19 9.74 -15.52 -13.82
N ILE A 20 8.72 -14.94 -14.45
CA ILE A 20 8.30 -13.54 -14.23
C ILE A 20 7.73 -13.30 -12.82
N ASP A 21 6.98 -14.24 -12.24
CA ASP A 21 6.37 -14.05 -10.91
C ASP A 21 7.42 -13.93 -9.80
N PHE A 22 8.50 -14.70 -9.91
CA PHE A 22 9.64 -14.59 -9.01
C PHE A 22 10.30 -13.22 -9.16
N HIS A 23 10.45 -12.74 -10.39
CA HIS A 23 11.00 -11.42 -10.69
C HIS A 23 10.18 -10.29 -10.06
N ILE A 24 8.85 -10.30 -10.23
CA ILE A 24 7.93 -9.30 -9.64
C ILE A 24 8.02 -9.32 -8.11
N LYS A 25 8.03 -10.50 -7.47
CA LYS A 25 8.16 -10.62 -6.00
C LYS A 25 9.45 -9.98 -5.48
N LEU A 26 10.55 -10.18 -6.21
CA LEU A 26 11.85 -9.68 -5.81
C LEU A 26 11.97 -8.17 -6.05
N LEU A 27 11.47 -7.68 -7.19
CA LEU A 27 11.38 -6.25 -7.49
C LEU A 27 10.55 -5.50 -6.44
N LYS A 28 9.41 -6.05 -6.02
CA LYS A 28 8.60 -5.52 -4.92
C LYS A 28 9.38 -5.42 -3.61
N LYS A 29 10.25 -6.40 -3.31
CA LYS A 29 11.10 -6.37 -2.12
C LYS A 29 12.18 -5.28 -2.22
N THR A 30 12.80 -5.15 -3.39
CA THR A 30 13.80 -4.11 -3.66
C THR A 30 13.22 -2.72 -3.49
N ILE A 31 12.08 -2.43 -4.14
CA ILE A 31 11.45 -1.11 -4.04
C ILE A 31 11.00 -0.80 -2.61
N LYS A 32 10.42 -1.78 -1.88
CA LYS A 32 10.10 -1.58 -0.46
C LYS A 32 11.32 -1.25 0.40
N ALA A 33 12.47 -1.84 0.09
CA ALA A 33 13.71 -1.55 0.80
C ALA A 33 14.22 -0.14 0.46
N MET A 34 14.11 0.29 -0.80
CA MET A 34 14.46 1.66 -1.21
C MET A 34 13.52 2.70 -0.59
N ILE A 35 12.22 2.42 -0.50
CA ILE A 35 11.26 3.31 0.20
C ILE A 35 11.60 3.42 1.69
N ALA A 36 12.04 2.33 2.31
CA ALA A 36 12.44 2.32 3.72
C ALA A 36 13.85 2.92 3.95
N ASP A 37 14.61 3.17 2.89
CA ASP A 37 15.95 3.75 2.97
C ASP A 37 15.87 5.26 3.19
N LYS A 38 16.22 5.70 4.41
CA LYS A 38 16.20 7.12 4.79
C LYS A 38 17.27 7.94 4.07
N GLU A 39 18.32 7.31 3.56
CA GLU A 39 19.43 8.00 2.89
C GLU A 39 19.12 8.32 1.42
N LYS A 40 17.95 7.89 0.90
CA LYS A 40 17.52 8.08 -0.50
C LYS A 40 18.66 7.81 -1.50
N THR A 41 19.28 6.63 -1.39
CA THR A 41 20.47 6.30 -2.17
C THR A 41 20.13 6.16 -3.67
N ILE A 42 20.87 6.88 -4.53
CA ILE A 42 20.80 6.69 -5.99
C ILE A 42 21.34 5.29 -6.34
N GLN A 43 20.57 4.54 -7.13
CA GLN A 43 20.90 3.18 -7.54
C GLN A 43 20.96 3.07 -9.07
N PRO A 44 21.93 2.34 -9.64
CA PRO A 44 21.90 2.06 -11.08
C PRO A 44 20.72 1.13 -11.41
N PHE A 45 20.16 1.26 -12.61
CA PHE A 45 19.12 0.36 -13.09
C PHE A 45 19.32 0.01 -14.57
N PHE A 46 18.66 -1.07 -15.00
CA PHE A 46 18.36 -1.31 -16.41
C PHE A 46 17.00 -1.95 -16.57
N TYR A 47 16.40 -1.84 -17.74
CA TYR A 47 15.27 -2.66 -18.14
C TYR A 47 15.40 -3.17 -19.57
N ASN A 48 14.66 -4.23 -19.86
CA ASN A 48 14.37 -4.70 -21.21
C ASN A 48 12.90 -5.12 -21.28
N THR A 49 12.10 -4.58 -22.20
CA THR A 49 10.69 -4.96 -22.31
C THR A 49 10.41 -6.30 -23.00
N GLU A 50 11.44 -6.94 -23.54
CA GLU A 50 11.39 -8.20 -24.28
C GLU A 50 12.44 -9.17 -23.74
N PHE A 51 12.43 -9.37 -22.42
CA PHE A 51 13.22 -10.43 -21.81
C PHE A 51 12.50 -11.77 -22.01
N GLU A 52 13.18 -12.71 -22.64
CA GLU A 52 12.70 -14.07 -22.82
C GLU A 52 12.82 -14.82 -21.49
N PHE A 53 11.72 -14.94 -20.76
CA PHE A 53 11.65 -15.83 -19.60
C PHE A 53 11.47 -17.27 -20.10
N GLY A 54 12.16 -18.21 -19.45
CA GLY A 54 12.10 -19.62 -19.80
C GLY A 54 10.72 -20.24 -19.54
N ASN A 55 10.60 -21.54 -19.83
CA ASN A 55 9.39 -22.34 -19.55
C ASN A 55 8.13 -21.88 -20.31
N GLY A 56 8.28 -21.39 -21.56
CA GLY A 56 7.14 -21.05 -22.42
C GLY A 56 6.35 -19.81 -21.99
N GLN A 57 6.88 -19.00 -21.07
CA GLN A 57 6.24 -17.76 -20.62
C GLN A 57 6.33 -16.65 -21.66
N GLY A 58 7.26 -16.75 -22.62
CA GLY A 58 7.44 -15.77 -23.68
C GLY A 58 8.14 -14.49 -23.22
N ASN A 59 8.04 -13.45 -24.05
CA ASN A 59 8.76 -12.20 -23.86
C ASN A 59 8.02 -11.27 -22.90
N HIS A 60 8.62 -11.01 -21.75
CA HIS A 60 8.10 -10.10 -20.74
C HIS A 60 9.12 -9.04 -20.34
N PRO A 61 8.67 -7.91 -19.76
CA PRO A 61 9.60 -6.90 -19.27
C PRO A 61 10.41 -7.41 -18.07
N VAL A 62 11.68 -7.02 -18.02
CA VAL A 62 12.54 -7.11 -16.84
C VAL A 62 12.99 -5.71 -16.44
N LEU A 63 13.01 -5.43 -15.15
CA LEU A 63 13.58 -4.22 -14.54
C LEU A 63 14.47 -4.67 -13.40
N TYR A 64 15.72 -4.22 -13.42
CA TYR A 64 16.71 -4.50 -12.39
C TYR A 64 17.15 -3.19 -11.76
N ILE A 65 17.27 -3.16 -10.43
CA ILE A 65 17.70 -1.98 -9.67
C ILE A 65 18.82 -2.41 -8.73
N GLY A 66 19.93 -1.69 -8.72
CA GLY A 66 21.08 -1.91 -7.85
C GLY A 66 22.32 -2.38 -8.61
N GLU A 67 23.37 -2.71 -7.85
CA GLU A 67 24.65 -3.11 -8.43
C GLU A 67 24.50 -4.37 -9.30
N LEU A 68 25.02 -4.28 -10.53
CA LEU A 68 24.91 -5.29 -11.56
C LEU A 68 26.00 -6.37 -11.40
N PRO A 69 25.62 -7.65 -11.18
CA PRO A 69 26.58 -8.74 -11.16
C PRO A 69 27.29 -8.87 -12.51
N SER A 70 28.56 -9.30 -12.48
CA SER A 70 29.37 -9.47 -13.69
C SER A 70 28.72 -10.36 -14.76
N LYS A 71 27.89 -11.33 -14.36
CA LYS A 71 27.18 -12.24 -15.29
C LYS A 71 26.11 -11.55 -16.15
N TRP A 72 25.63 -10.37 -15.75
CA TRP A 72 24.70 -9.58 -16.56
C TRP A 72 25.41 -8.74 -17.63
N LYS A 73 26.71 -8.45 -17.47
CA LYS A 73 27.45 -7.59 -18.41
C LYS A 73 27.41 -8.07 -19.86
N PRO A 74 27.57 -9.38 -20.18
CA PRO A 74 27.46 -9.88 -21.55
C PRO A 74 26.06 -9.65 -22.14
N TYR A 75 25.01 -9.95 -21.37
CA TYR A 75 23.62 -9.73 -21.76
C TYR A 75 23.33 -8.26 -22.05
N LEU A 76 23.79 -7.35 -21.19
CA LEU A 76 23.56 -5.92 -21.40
C LEU A 76 24.29 -5.43 -22.65
N LYS A 77 25.51 -5.90 -22.92
CA LYS A 77 26.29 -5.52 -24.12
C LYS A 77 25.57 -5.88 -25.41
N THR A 78 24.93 -7.05 -25.49
CA THR A 78 24.20 -7.47 -26.69
C THR A 78 22.91 -6.67 -26.87
N LYS A 79 22.27 -6.24 -25.78
CA LYS A 79 20.96 -5.58 -25.77
C LYS A 79 20.99 -4.06 -25.83
N LYS A 80 22.15 -3.40 -25.73
CA LYS A 80 22.25 -1.92 -25.73
C LYS A 80 21.65 -1.23 -26.97
N ARG A 81 21.56 -1.94 -28.09
CA ARG A 81 21.04 -1.41 -29.36
C ARG A 81 19.54 -1.61 -29.55
N ASP A 82 18.91 -2.45 -28.71
CA ASP A 82 17.50 -2.81 -28.82
C ASP A 82 16.63 -1.62 -28.43
N GLU A 83 15.51 -1.43 -29.14
CA GLU A 83 14.54 -0.35 -28.86
C GLU A 83 13.80 -0.54 -27.53
N THR A 84 13.91 -1.74 -26.97
CA THR A 84 13.23 -2.20 -25.77
C THR A 84 14.08 -2.06 -24.52
N PHE A 85 15.33 -1.62 -24.67
CA PHE A 85 16.34 -1.58 -23.62
C PHE A 85 16.75 -0.15 -23.26
N ALA A 86 16.86 0.10 -21.95
CA ALA A 86 17.55 1.28 -21.43
C ALA A 86 18.20 1.02 -20.07
N HIS A 87 19.17 1.86 -19.73
CA HIS A 87 19.83 1.86 -18.43
C HIS A 87 20.14 3.27 -17.97
N GLY A 88 20.35 3.42 -16.66
CA GLY A 88 20.62 4.71 -16.05
C GLY A 88 20.61 4.64 -14.54
N GLU A 89 20.14 5.71 -13.91
CA GLU A 89 20.10 5.87 -12.46
C GLU A 89 18.68 6.07 -11.97
N CYS A 90 18.38 5.55 -10.78
CA CYS A 90 17.05 5.64 -10.19
C CYS A 90 17.11 5.93 -8.70
N ILE A 91 16.06 6.59 -8.23
CA ILE A 91 15.85 6.96 -6.84
C ILE A 91 14.35 6.90 -6.54
N ILE A 92 14.01 6.67 -5.27
CA ILE A 92 12.64 6.84 -4.80
C ILE A 92 12.45 8.29 -4.38
N ASP A 93 11.45 8.96 -4.96
CA ASP A 93 11.12 10.34 -4.58
C ASP A 93 10.40 10.43 -3.23
N ALA A 94 10.09 11.66 -2.80
CA ALA A 94 9.40 11.89 -1.53
C ALA A 94 7.98 11.28 -1.49
N GLU A 95 7.35 11.08 -2.64
CA GLU A 95 5.99 10.52 -2.77
C GLU A 95 6.02 8.99 -2.98
N GLY A 96 7.23 8.40 -2.94
CA GLY A 96 7.51 6.98 -3.10
C GLY A 96 7.35 6.43 -4.51
N PHE A 97 7.43 7.30 -5.52
CA PHE A 97 7.53 6.93 -6.92
C PHE A 97 9.00 6.72 -7.33
N LEU A 98 9.20 5.91 -8.36
CA LEU A 98 10.54 5.59 -8.89
C LEU A 98 10.92 6.60 -9.98
N LYS A 99 11.78 7.57 -9.65
CA LYS A 99 12.42 8.45 -10.62
C LYS A 99 13.45 7.66 -11.41
N LEU A 100 13.39 7.74 -12.73
CA LEU A 100 14.33 7.11 -13.65
C LEU A 100 15.02 8.18 -14.50
N GLN A 101 16.33 8.35 -14.31
CA GLN A 101 17.16 9.10 -15.25
C GLN A 101 17.78 8.12 -16.25
N VAL A 102 17.36 8.18 -17.51
CA VAL A 102 17.86 7.28 -18.56
C VAL A 102 19.14 7.85 -19.15
N ASN A 103 20.27 7.19 -18.90
CA ASN A 103 21.57 7.64 -19.38
C ASN A 103 21.91 7.09 -20.76
N ALA A 104 21.40 5.90 -21.10
CA ALA A 104 21.60 5.31 -22.42
C ALA A 104 20.58 4.21 -22.76
N GLY A 105 20.35 4.03 -24.05
CA GLY A 105 19.43 3.06 -24.63
C GLY A 105 18.22 3.71 -25.29
N LYS A 106 17.60 2.99 -26.24
CA LYS A 106 16.45 3.48 -27.03
C LYS A 106 15.10 3.24 -26.35
N GLY A 107 15.10 2.51 -25.25
CA GLY A 107 13.92 2.18 -24.47
C GLY A 107 13.29 3.37 -23.74
N GLY A 108 13.97 4.52 -23.61
CA GLY A 108 13.49 5.68 -22.82
C GLY A 108 12.20 6.36 -23.30
N LYS A 109 11.47 5.74 -24.23
CA LYS A 109 10.19 6.22 -24.77
C LYS A 109 9.05 5.96 -23.79
N GLU A 110 8.07 6.86 -23.77
CA GLU A 110 6.90 6.79 -22.91
C GLU A 110 6.11 5.46 -23.02
N LEU A 111 6.04 4.88 -24.22
CA LEU A 111 5.39 3.59 -24.47
C LEU A 111 6.02 2.44 -23.67
N VAL A 112 7.35 2.45 -23.53
CA VAL A 112 8.10 1.44 -22.79
C VAL A 112 7.88 1.60 -21.30
N LEU A 113 7.89 2.85 -20.81
CA LEU A 113 7.55 3.18 -19.43
C LEU A 113 6.13 2.70 -19.07
N LYS A 114 5.15 2.92 -19.96
CA LYS A 114 3.76 2.41 -19.79
C LYS A 114 3.73 0.89 -19.63
N LYS A 115 4.54 0.15 -20.41
CA LYS A 115 4.63 -1.31 -20.32
C LYS A 115 5.25 -1.78 -18.99
N ILE A 116 6.32 -1.11 -18.52
CA ILE A 116 6.96 -1.41 -17.24
C ILE A 116 6.01 -1.14 -16.08
N ASN A 117 5.36 0.02 -16.06
CA ASN A 117 4.39 0.39 -15.03
C ASN A 117 3.24 -0.61 -14.97
N LYS A 118 2.69 -1.01 -16.13
CA LYS A 118 1.55 -1.92 -16.19
C LYS A 118 1.88 -3.35 -15.77
N VAL A 119 3.04 -3.88 -16.18
CA VAL A 119 3.35 -5.32 -16.03
C VAL A 119 4.19 -5.61 -14.79
N LEU A 120 5.12 -4.70 -14.43
CA LEU A 120 6.08 -4.96 -13.35
C LEU A 120 5.78 -4.22 -12.07
N LEU A 121 5.37 -2.94 -12.13
CA LEU A 121 5.35 -2.06 -10.96
C LEU A 121 3.96 -1.90 -10.33
N LYS A 122 2.88 -1.89 -11.12
CA LYS A 122 1.52 -1.84 -10.57
C LYS A 122 1.18 -3.18 -9.89
N PRO A 123 0.72 -3.20 -8.62
CA PRO A 123 0.14 -2.09 -7.85
C PRO A 123 1.04 -1.50 -6.74
N PHE A 124 2.36 -1.69 -6.76
CA PHE A 124 3.22 -1.34 -5.63
C PHE A 124 4.15 -0.14 -5.83
N CYS A 125 4.32 0.35 -7.07
CA CYS A 125 5.07 1.56 -7.37
C CYS A 125 4.68 2.06 -8.78
N VAL A 126 4.99 3.32 -9.08
CA VAL A 126 4.94 3.90 -10.43
C VAL A 126 6.28 4.54 -10.72
N ALA A 127 6.79 4.32 -11.92
CA ALA A 127 8.00 4.95 -12.40
C ALA A 127 7.70 6.07 -13.39
N TYR A 128 8.55 7.10 -13.39
CA TYR A 128 8.55 8.17 -14.39
C TYR A 128 9.97 8.57 -14.77
N ILE A 129 10.12 9.11 -15.98
CA ILE A 129 11.43 9.51 -16.52
C ILE A 129 11.66 10.98 -16.20
N VAL A 130 12.89 11.29 -15.77
CA VAL A 130 13.37 12.65 -15.50
C VAL A 130 14.66 12.89 -16.27
N GLU A 131 14.94 14.15 -16.60
CA GLU A 131 16.20 14.54 -17.24
C GLU A 131 17.39 14.51 -16.26
N ASP A 132 17.14 14.93 -15.02
CA ASP A 132 18.11 14.91 -13.92
C ASP A 132 17.45 14.34 -12.66
N ILE A 133 18.13 13.38 -12.03
CA ILE A 133 17.66 12.68 -10.84
C ILE A 133 17.58 13.57 -9.59
N ASN A 134 18.32 14.69 -9.58
CA ASN A 134 18.36 15.63 -8.47
C ASN A 134 17.26 16.70 -8.53
N THR A 135 16.54 16.81 -9.65
CA THR A 135 15.49 17.82 -9.81
C THR A 135 14.32 17.50 -8.89
N GLU A 136 14.01 18.42 -7.98
CA GLU A 136 12.78 18.39 -7.19
C GLU A 136 11.63 18.97 -8.03
N GLY A 137 10.58 18.16 -8.21
CA GLY A 137 9.42 18.52 -8.99
C GLY A 137 8.38 17.41 -8.89
N PRO A 138 7.08 17.75 -8.98
CA PRO A 138 6.02 16.76 -9.01
C PRO A 138 6.18 15.87 -10.25
N PRO A 139 5.78 14.59 -10.18
CA PRO A 139 5.79 13.73 -11.36
C PRO A 139 5.00 14.39 -12.50
N PRO A 140 5.54 14.42 -13.74
CA PRO A 140 4.79 14.95 -14.90
C PRO A 140 3.49 14.17 -15.03
N GLU A 141 2.37 14.87 -15.24
CA GLU A 141 0.97 14.36 -15.23
C GLU A 141 0.87 12.88 -15.60
N LEU A 142 1.02 12.02 -14.59
CA LEU A 142 0.87 10.58 -14.77
C LEU A 142 -0.62 10.33 -14.91
N ASP A 143 -1.04 9.79 -16.06
CA ASP A 143 -2.40 9.30 -16.32
C ASP A 143 -3.01 8.77 -15.01
N ALA A 144 -4.07 9.43 -14.55
CA ALA A 144 -4.69 9.30 -13.22
C ALA A 144 -5.22 7.89 -12.87
N ALA A 145 -4.90 6.88 -13.67
CA ALA A 145 -5.20 5.47 -13.48
C ALA A 145 -4.07 4.68 -12.77
N ALA A 146 -2.94 5.30 -12.39
CA ALA A 146 -1.76 4.56 -11.91
C ALA A 146 -1.39 4.72 -10.42
N THR A 147 -2.05 5.55 -9.62
CA THR A 147 -1.55 5.82 -8.26
C THR A 147 -2.03 4.80 -7.21
N VAL A 148 -1.18 3.82 -6.89
CA VAL A 148 -1.25 3.08 -5.62
C VAL A 148 0.11 3.17 -4.93
N ALA A 149 0.10 3.84 -3.77
CA ALA A 149 1.15 4.01 -2.75
C ALA A 149 2.39 4.83 -3.20
N THR A 150 2.74 5.92 -2.51
CA THR A 150 3.26 5.87 -1.13
C THR A 150 2.90 7.12 -0.32
N THR A 151 2.61 6.90 0.96
CA THR A 151 2.29 7.95 1.95
C THR A 151 3.58 8.30 2.70
N VAL A 152 4.01 9.56 2.63
CA VAL A 152 4.86 10.19 3.65
C VAL A 152 3.96 11.07 4.48
N GLU A 153 4.02 10.87 5.80
CA GLU A 153 3.42 11.73 6.81
C GLU A 153 3.98 13.15 6.65
N ASN A 154 3.10 14.12 6.40
CA ASN A 154 3.25 15.46 6.97
C ASN A 154 1.88 16.14 7.04
N GLU A 155 1.52 16.50 8.26
CA GLU A 155 0.43 17.39 8.58
C GLU A 155 0.66 18.76 7.96
N ALA A 156 -0.32 19.24 7.18
CA ALA A 156 -0.74 20.63 7.16
C ALA A 156 -2.11 20.68 6.49
N VAL A 157 -3.15 20.55 7.32
CA VAL A 157 -4.50 20.94 6.95
C VAL A 157 -4.50 22.46 6.75
N GLN A 158 -4.68 22.91 5.51
CA GLN A 158 -5.32 24.19 5.23
C GLN A 158 -6.52 23.92 4.32
N VAL A 159 -7.67 23.80 4.98
CA VAL A 159 -8.97 23.93 4.36
C VAL A 159 -9.18 25.42 4.13
N GLU A 160 -8.90 25.89 2.92
CA GLU A 160 -9.59 27.07 2.42
C GLU A 160 -10.73 26.60 1.51
N ALA A 161 -11.91 26.55 2.13
CA ALA A 161 -13.16 26.66 1.42
C ALA A 161 -13.13 27.98 0.63
N ASN A 162 -13.09 27.89 -0.69
CA ASN A 162 -13.63 28.94 -1.54
C ASN A 162 -14.72 28.31 -2.41
N GLU A 163 -15.95 28.58 -2.00
CA GLU A 163 -17.13 28.48 -2.84
C GLU A 163 -16.94 29.37 -4.08
N ALA A 164 -17.03 28.79 -5.28
CA ALA A 164 -17.71 29.41 -6.41
C ALA A 164 -17.83 28.44 -7.59
N GLN A 165 -19.07 28.33 -8.08
CA GLN A 165 -19.54 27.69 -9.30
C GLN A 165 -19.74 26.16 -9.26
N LYS A 166 -21.01 25.79 -9.00
CA LYS A 166 -21.66 24.54 -9.43
C LYS A 166 -21.58 24.42 -10.96
N ASP A 167 -20.43 24.02 -11.47
CA ASP A 167 -20.37 23.39 -12.77
C ASP A 167 -20.48 21.89 -12.52
N ASP A 168 -21.71 21.37 -12.60
CA ASP A 168 -22.07 19.95 -12.44
C ASP A 168 -21.65 19.20 -13.71
N SER A 169 -20.38 19.35 -14.08
CA SER A 169 -19.81 18.75 -15.26
C SER A 169 -19.32 17.34 -14.94
N PRO A 170 -19.42 16.39 -15.88
CA PRO A 170 -18.87 15.05 -15.70
C PRO A 170 -17.40 15.04 -15.29
N LYS A 171 -16.61 16.05 -15.70
CA LYS A 171 -15.18 16.17 -15.36
C LYS A 171 -14.96 16.48 -13.88
N ASN A 172 -15.75 17.40 -13.31
CA ASN A 172 -15.66 17.76 -11.89
C ASN A 172 -16.08 16.57 -11.01
N TRP A 173 -17.14 15.87 -11.40
CA TRP A 173 -17.56 14.65 -10.74
C TRP A 173 -16.50 13.55 -10.79
N VAL A 174 -15.85 13.35 -11.95
CA VAL A 174 -14.77 12.37 -12.12
C VAL A 174 -13.61 12.67 -11.17
N ASN A 175 -13.19 13.93 -11.08
CA ASN A 175 -12.08 14.33 -10.21
C ASN A 175 -12.43 14.18 -8.72
N ALA A 176 -13.62 14.63 -8.31
CA ALA A 176 -14.11 14.45 -6.94
C ALA A 176 -14.21 12.97 -6.56
N SER A 177 -14.70 12.13 -7.46
CA SER A 177 -14.80 10.67 -7.28
C SER A 177 -13.46 9.99 -7.12
N LYS A 178 -12.46 10.38 -7.92
CA LYS A 178 -11.08 9.86 -7.81
C LYS A 178 -10.46 10.23 -6.46
N ASN A 179 -10.63 11.47 -6.01
CA ASN A 179 -10.10 11.94 -4.73
C ASN A 179 -10.76 11.23 -3.55
N ALA A 180 -12.09 11.15 -3.52
CA ALA A 180 -12.82 10.45 -2.46
C ALA A 180 -12.45 8.95 -2.41
N LEU A 181 -12.29 8.29 -3.56
CA LEU A 181 -11.81 6.91 -3.60
C LEU A 181 -10.39 6.76 -3.05
N LYS A 182 -9.50 7.72 -3.31
CA LYS A 182 -8.13 7.70 -2.79
C LYS A 182 -8.11 7.81 -1.26
N GLU A 183 -8.86 8.76 -0.72
CA GLU A 183 -8.98 8.98 0.73
C GLU A 183 -9.60 7.77 1.43
N ALA A 184 -10.72 7.25 0.89
CA ALA A 184 -11.37 6.06 1.41
C ALA A 184 -10.45 4.83 1.42
N ASN A 185 -9.65 4.63 0.37
CA ASN A 185 -8.70 3.52 0.30
C ASN A 185 -7.56 3.65 1.32
N LEU A 186 -7.07 4.88 1.56
CA LEU A 186 -6.05 5.13 2.56
C LEU A 186 -6.57 4.85 3.97
N ALA A 187 -7.74 5.37 4.30
CA ALA A 187 -8.37 5.18 5.60
C ALA A 187 -8.68 3.69 5.86
N MET A 188 -9.26 3.00 4.87
CA MET A 188 -9.51 1.56 4.95
C MET A 188 -8.24 0.74 5.15
N LYS A 189 -7.14 1.10 4.47
CA LYS A 189 -5.87 0.36 4.60
C LYS A 189 -5.27 0.52 6.00
N ALA A 190 -5.38 1.70 6.60
CA ALA A 190 -4.97 1.93 7.97
C ALA A 190 -5.78 1.06 8.95
N ASN A 191 -7.11 1.08 8.86
CA ASN A 191 -7.98 0.28 9.71
C ASN A 191 -7.79 -1.23 9.50
N LEU A 192 -7.58 -1.69 8.25
CA LEU A 192 -7.28 -3.09 7.95
C LEU A 192 -5.98 -3.57 8.59
N LYS A 193 -4.97 -2.71 8.71
CA LYS A 193 -3.72 -3.07 9.40
C LYS A 193 -4.01 -3.36 10.88
N ILE A 194 -4.80 -2.52 11.52
CA ILE A 194 -5.21 -2.69 12.92
C ILE A 194 -6.01 -3.98 13.09
N LEU A 195 -6.99 -4.23 12.21
CA LEU A 195 -7.75 -5.49 12.18
C LEU A 195 -6.82 -6.70 12.07
N ASN A 196 -5.92 -6.73 11.09
CA ASN A 196 -5.03 -7.89 10.90
C ASN A 196 -4.11 -8.14 12.10
N GLU A 197 -3.70 -7.09 12.82
CA GLU A 197 -2.84 -7.21 13.99
C GLU A 197 -3.61 -7.67 15.24
N LEU A 198 -4.89 -7.28 15.38
CA LEU A 198 -5.63 -7.41 16.64
C LEU A 198 -6.89 -8.29 16.58
N GLU A 199 -7.45 -8.59 15.41
CA GLU A 199 -8.69 -9.37 15.25
C GLU A 199 -8.55 -10.76 15.91
N LYS A 200 -7.46 -11.47 15.63
CA LYS A 200 -7.22 -12.81 16.20
C LYS A 200 -7.05 -12.81 17.72
N PRO A 201 -6.16 -12.01 18.34
CA PRO A 201 -6.07 -11.97 19.80
C PRO A 201 -7.36 -11.45 20.45
N MET A 202 -8.05 -10.47 19.85
CA MET A 202 -9.33 -9.96 20.38
C MET A 202 -10.46 -10.98 20.31
N SER A 203 -10.51 -11.83 19.27
CA SER A 203 -11.51 -12.90 19.14
C SER A 203 -11.36 -14.01 20.19
N LYS A 204 -10.18 -14.11 20.81
CA LYS A 204 -9.82 -15.15 21.79
C LYS A 204 -9.56 -14.58 23.18
N LEU A 205 -10.15 -13.43 23.51
CA LEU A 205 -9.96 -12.76 24.81
C LEU A 205 -10.21 -13.68 26.01
N LYS A 206 -11.12 -14.65 25.89
CA LYS A 206 -11.43 -15.63 26.95
C LYS A 206 -10.32 -16.68 27.17
N ASP A 207 -9.45 -16.87 26.18
CA ASP A 207 -8.46 -17.95 26.13
C ASP A 207 -7.02 -17.41 26.25
N ILE A 208 -6.83 -16.11 26.44
CA ILE A 208 -5.51 -15.47 26.52
C ILE A 208 -5.32 -14.76 27.85
N VAL A 209 -4.08 -14.78 28.34
CA VAL A 209 -3.67 -13.93 29.47
C VAL A 209 -3.58 -12.49 28.96
N VAL A 210 -4.46 -11.63 29.47
CA VAL A 210 -4.46 -10.20 29.18
C VAL A 210 -3.36 -9.54 30.01
N THR A 211 -2.34 -8.98 29.34
CA THR A 211 -1.24 -8.25 29.97
C THR A 211 -1.43 -6.75 29.83
N ASP A 212 -0.81 -5.96 30.72
CA ASP A 212 -0.81 -4.50 30.62
C ASP A 212 -0.25 -4.01 29.28
N ASP A 213 0.75 -4.70 28.74
CA ASP A 213 1.32 -4.42 27.41
C ASP A 213 0.29 -4.64 26.29
N PHE A 214 -0.52 -5.70 26.38
CA PHE A 214 -1.60 -5.94 25.43
C PHE A 214 -2.71 -4.88 25.54
N ILE A 215 -3.07 -4.46 26.76
CA ILE A 215 -4.02 -3.38 26.99
C ILE A 215 -3.49 -2.06 26.42
N ALA A 216 -2.24 -1.70 26.69
CA ALA A 216 -1.60 -0.49 26.15
C ALA A 216 -1.57 -0.50 24.62
N LYS A 217 -1.24 -1.65 24.02
CA LYS A 217 -1.25 -1.84 22.56
C LYS A 217 -2.65 -1.71 21.97
N ALA A 218 -3.66 -2.29 22.62
CA ALA A 218 -5.06 -2.20 22.23
C ALA A 218 -5.59 -0.75 22.30
N MET A 219 -5.27 -0.02 23.37
CA MET A 219 -5.68 1.38 23.54
C MET A 219 -4.99 2.33 22.55
N LYS A 220 -3.71 2.10 22.27
CA LYS A 220 -2.99 2.83 21.21
C LYS A 220 -3.61 2.56 19.84
N ALA A 221 -4.00 1.32 19.56
CA ALA A 221 -4.67 0.97 18.32
C ALA A 221 -6.07 1.59 18.21
N LYS A 222 -6.84 1.63 19.31
CA LYS A 222 -8.13 2.31 19.38
C LYS A 222 -8.03 3.79 18.99
N ALA A 223 -7.02 4.50 19.52
CA ALA A 223 -6.80 5.91 19.19
C ALA A 223 -6.36 6.14 17.73
N ALA A 224 -5.82 5.11 17.07
CA ALA A 224 -5.38 5.18 15.66
C ALA A 224 -6.46 4.76 14.65
N VAL A 225 -7.64 4.35 15.12
CA VAL A 225 -8.76 4.01 14.23
C VAL A 225 -9.30 5.27 13.58
N ILE A 226 -9.39 5.26 12.25
CA ILE A 226 -9.97 6.35 11.47
C ILE A 226 -11.48 6.13 11.36
N ASP A 227 -12.27 7.16 11.67
CA ASP A 227 -13.71 7.17 11.42
C ASP A 227 -13.98 7.20 9.91
N LEU A 228 -14.65 6.15 9.42
CA LEU A 228 -15.01 6.00 8.01
C LEU A 228 -16.39 6.59 7.69
N GLY A 229 -17.17 7.02 8.69
CA GLY A 229 -18.52 7.56 8.51
C GLY A 229 -18.60 8.76 7.55
N PRO A 230 -17.77 9.81 7.73
CA PRO A 230 -17.74 10.96 6.83
C PRO A 230 -17.40 10.58 5.38
N LEU A 231 -16.45 9.65 5.21
CA LEU A 231 -16.03 9.14 3.90
C LEU A 231 -17.15 8.31 3.24
N ALA A 232 -17.86 7.48 4.00
CA ALA A 232 -18.99 6.71 3.50
C ALA A 232 -20.10 7.64 2.98
N LEU A 233 -20.43 8.71 3.71
CA LEU A 233 -21.41 9.71 3.29
C LEU A 233 -20.98 10.44 2.00
N GLN A 234 -19.70 10.81 1.90
CA GLN A 234 -19.16 11.44 0.70
C GLN A 234 -19.23 10.51 -0.52
N LEU A 235 -18.85 9.23 -0.36
CA LEU A 235 -18.94 8.23 -1.43
C LEU A 235 -20.40 7.95 -1.83
N GLU A 236 -21.33 7.96 -0.88
CA GLU A 236 -22.76 7.77 -1.16
C GLU A 236 -23.32 8.93 -1.98
N SER A 237 -22.97 10.17 -1.59
CA SER A 237 -23.33 11.37 -2.33
C SER A 237 -22.77 11.36 -3.76
N LEU A 238 -21.51 10.96 -3.93
CA LEU A 238 -20.87 10.82 -5.24
C LEU A 238 -21.45 9.67 -6.06
N GLY A 239 -21.86 8.58 -5.43
CA GLY A 239 -22.57 7.48 -6.10
C GLY A 239 -23.92 7.92 -6.65
N LYS A 240 -24.71 8.66 -5.85
CA LYS A 240 -26.01 9.21 -6.26
C LYS A 240 -25.88 10.18 -7.43
N SER A 241 -24.90 11.09 -7.41
CA SER A 241 -24.62 11.97 -8.55
C SER A 241 -23.97 11.24 -9.72
N GLY A 242 -23.28 10.12 -9.48
CA GLY A 242 -22.67 9.32 -10.55
C GLY A 242 -23.66 8.60 -11.44
N GLU A 243 -24.84 8.25 -10.93
CA GLU A 243 -25.90 7.62 -11.73
C GLU A 243 -26.37 8.55 -12.87
N THR A 244 -26.34 9.88 -12.69
CA THR A 244 -26.69 10.82 -13.77
C THR A 244 -25.63 10.90 -14.86
N TYR A 245 -24.39 10.52 -14.57
CA TYR A 245 -23.27 10.56 -15.51
C TYR A 245 -22.88 9.19 -16.08
N LYS A 246 -23.44 8.10 -15.57
CA LYS A 246 -23.09 6.73 -15.94
C LYS A 246 -23.18 6.45 -17.44
N GLU A 247 -24.16 7.04 -18.12
CA GLU A 247 -24.37 6.85 -19.56
C GLU A 247 -23.54 7.83 -20.43
N THR A 248 -22.97 8.87 -19.81
CA THR A 248 -22.22 9.91 -20.54
C THR A 248 -20.82 9.46 -20.95
N THR A 249 -20.15 8.64 -20.13
CA THR A 249 -18.82 8.12 -20.45
C THR A 249 -18.57 6.75 -19.83
N LYS A 250 -17.75 5.92 -20.50
CA LYS A 250 -17.27 4.64 -19.96
C LYS A 250 -16.45 4.83 -18.67
N GLU A 251 -15.77 5.96 -18.53
CA GLU A 251 -15.02 6.31 -17.31
C GLU A 251 -15.95 6.54 -16.12
N ALA A 252 -17.06 7.28 -16.32
CA ALA A 252 -18.04 7.52 -15.27
C ALA A 252 -18.72 6.24 -14.79
N ALA A 253 -19.11 5.35 -15.72
CA ALA A 253 -19.68 4.04 -15.37
C ALA A 253 -18.70 3.18 -14.55
N ASN A 254 -17.41 3.19 -14.90
CA ASN A 254 -16.38 2.46 -14.16
C ASN A 254 -16.15 3.05 -12.75
N LEU A 255 -16.10 4.37 -12.63
CA LEU A 255 -15.93 5.05 -11.35
C LEU A 255 -17.11 4.81 -10.42
N LEU A 256 -18.34 4.86 -10.92
CA LEU A 256 -19.54 4.55 -10.15
C LEU A 256 -19.50 3.11 -9.60
N SER A 257 -19.08 2.14 -10.42
CA SER A 257 -18.89 0.76 -9.99
C SER A 257 -17.84 0.63 -8.88
N LEU A 258 -16.73 1.39 -8.98
CA LEU A 258 -15.68 1.43 -7.95
C LEU A 258 -16.16 2.07 -6.65
N LEU A 259 -16.91 3.19 -6.72
CA LEU A 259 -17.51 3.87 -5.58
C LEU A 259 -18.43 2.92 -4.79
N LEU A 260 -19.37 2.27 -5.48
CA LEU A 260 -20.30 1.32 -4.86
C LEU A 260 -19.58 0.13 -4.23
N LYS A 261 -18.54 -0.39 -4.89
CA LYS A 261 -17.72 -1.47 -4.34
C LYS A 261 -16.97 -1.03 -3.08
N GLN A 262 -16.41 0.17 -3.09
CA GLN A 262 -15.69 0.72 -1.94
C GLN A 262 -16.63 0.94 -0.76
N LEU A 263 -17.81 1.50 -1.00
CA LEU A 263 -18.83 1.74 0.01
C LEU A 263 -19.27 0.45 0.70
N LYS A 264 -19.45 -0.63 -0.09
CA LYS A 264 -19.73 -1.97 0.45
C LYS A 264 -18.57 -2.53 1.29
N GLN A 265 -17.32 -2.30 0.89
CA GLN A 265 -16.16 -2.74 1.65
C GLN A 265 -15.99 -1.96 2.96
N ILE A 266 -16.29 -0.66 2.96
CA ILE A 266 -16.32 0.16 4.17
C ILE A 266 -17.34 -0.43 5.14
N GLY A 267 -18.58 -0.67 4.72
CA GLY A 267 -19.62 -1.25 5.57
C GLY A 267 -19.19 -2.58 6.22
N ASN A 268 -18.68 -3.53 5.42
CA ASN A 268 -18.22 -4.82 5.92
C ASN A 268 -17.07 -4.72 6.95
N ASN A 269 -16.17 -3.74 6.77
CA ASN A 269 -15.05 -3.55 7.68
C ASN A 269 -15.43 -2.74 8.91
N GLN A 270 -16.42 -1.84 8.79
CA GLN A 270 -16.95 -1.06 9.90
C GLN A 270 -17.49 -1.99 10.99
N ASP A 271 -18.31 -2.98 10.63
CA ASP A 271 -18.88 -3.95 11.58
C ASP A 271 -17.79 -4.68 12.39
N LYS A 272 -16.70 -5.06 11.71
CA LYS A 272 -15.56 -5.72 12.37
C LYS A 272 -14.79 -4.76 13.27
N MET A 273 -14.59 -3.52 12.82
CA MET A 273 -13.92 -2.48 13.60
C MET A 273 -14.73 -2.13 14.85
N ASP A 274 -16.05 -1.99 14.73
CA ASP A 274 -16.95 -1.67 15.84
C ASP A 274 -16.94 -2.78 16.90
N LEU A 275 -16.97 -4.04 16.47
CA LEU A 275 -16.82 -5.19 17.36
C LEU A 275 -15.47 -5.17 18.09
N MET A 276 -14.39 -4.87 17.36
CA MET A 276 -13.05 -4.77 17.94
C MET A 276 -12.94 -3.60 18.93
N LEU A 277 -13.47 -2.43 18.60
CA LEU A 277 -13.49 -1.25 19.45
C LEU A 277 -14.29 -1.51 20.74
N LYS A 278 -15.43 -2.19 20.64
CA LYS A 278 -16.23 -2.63 21.79
C LYS A 278 -15.44 -3.57 22.70
N ASN A 279 -14.70 -4.52 22.13
CA ASN A 279 -13.83 -5.41 22.89
C ASN A 279 -12.67 -4.66 23.56
N MET A 280 -12.08 -3.67 22.88
CA MET A 280 -11.04 -2.79 23.46
C MET A 280 -11.56 -1.94 24.61
N GLU A 281 -12.80 -1.46 24.53
CA GLU A 281 -13.47 -0.76 25.65
C GLU A 281 -13.60 -1.70 26.87
N GLY A 282 -14.00 -2.95 26.64
CA GLY A 282 -14.09 -3.98 27.68
C GLY A 282 -12.77 -4.25 28.40
N LEU A 283 -11.64 -4.17 27.70
CA LEU A 283 -10.30 -4.32 28.31
C LEU A 283 -9.99 -3.23 29.34
N LYS A 284 -10.50 -2.01 29.16
CA LYS A 284 -10.30 -0.90 30.10
C LYS A 284 -10.90 -1.19 31.49
N ASN A 285 -11.96 -2.00 31.51
CA ASN A 285 -12.62 -2.43 32.75
C ASN A 285 -11.88 -3.60 33.44
N ILE A 286 -10.98 -4.29 32.74
CA ILE A 286 -10.12 -5.35 33.32
C ILE A 286 -8.92 -4.73 34.05
N SER A 287 -8.40 -3.60 33.55
CA SER A 287 -7.31 -2.85 34.20
C SER A 287 -7.71 -2.11 35.50
N ASN A 288 -9.00 -2.12 35.87
CA ASN A 288 -9.50 -1.51 37.11
C ASN A 288 -10.60 -2.38 37.73
N PRO A 289 -10.25 -3.37 38.58
CA PRO A 289 -11.20 -4.38 39.08
C PRO A 289 -12.31 -3.80 39.98
N GLU A 290 -12.19 -2.56 40.45
CA GLU A 290 -13.18 -1.90 41.32
C GLU A 290 -14.41 -1.36 40.57
N ASN A 291 -14.37 -1.26 39.23
CA ASN A 291 -15.46 -0.66 38.41
C ASN A 291 -16.14 -1.64 37.44
N ALA A 292 -15.93 -2.95 37.57
CA ALA A 292 -16.52 -3.93 36.65
C ALA A 292 -17.97 -4.30 37.05
N GLU A 293 -18.97 -3.70 36.41
CA GLU A 293 -20.39 -4.13 36.47
C GLU A 293 -20.68 -5.41 35.65
N ILE A 294 -19.67 -6.01 35.01
CA ILE A 294 -19.83 -7.27 34.29
C ILE A 294 -19.40 -8.40 35.23
N PRO A 295 -20.25 -9.40 35.49
CA PRO A 295 -19.84 -10.55 36.28
C PRO A 295 -18.65 -11.21 35.58
N ILE A 296 -17.52 -11.22 36.27
CA ILE A 296 -16.33 -11.97 35.88
C ILE A 296 -16.81 -13.41 35.65
N ILE A 297 -16.67 -13.93 34.43
CA ILE A 297 -16.97 -15.34 34.16
C ILE A 297 -15.93 -16.15 34.92
N ASP A 298 -16.31 -16.59 36.11
CA ASP A 298 -15.49 -17.34 37.07
C ASP A 298 -15.29 -18.77 36.57
N ASN A 299 -14.37 -18.92 35.63
CA ASN A 299 -13.74 -20.19 35.27
C ASN A 299 -12.23 -20.03 35.16
N ASP A 300 -11.65 -19.05 35.85
CA ASP A 300 -10.20 -18.90 35.93
C ASP A 300 -9.65 -19.92 36.96
N PRO A 301 -8.83 -20.90 36.53
CA PRO A 301 -8.27 -21.90 37.44
C PRO A 301 -7.34 -21.30 38.51
N ILE A 302 -6.78 -20.11 38.28
CA ILE A 302 -5.93 -19.41 39.26
C ILE A 302 -6.79 -18.74 40.33
N VAL A 303 -7.92 -18.12 39.96
CA VAL A 303 -8.88 -17.56 40.93
C VAL A 303 -9.50 -18.68 41.77
N ASN A 304 -9.85 -19.81 41.16
CA ASN A 304 -10.30 -21.00 41.87
C ASN A 304 -9.23 -21.59 42.80
N PHE A 305 -7.95 -21.56 42.42
CA PHE A 305 -6.84 -21.99 43.26
C PHE A 305 -6.61 -21.06 44.46
N LEU A 306 -6.65 -19.74 44.25
CA LEU A 306 -6.50 -18.73 45.29
C LEU A 306 -7.69 -18.73 46.27
N ASN A 307 -8.91 -18.94 45.76
CA ASN A 307 -10.10 -19.05 46.60
C ASN A 307 -10.12 -20.37 47.39
N ARG A 308 -9.60 -21.48 46.84
CA ARG A 308 -9.43 -22.73 47.59
C ARG A 308 -8.37 -22.61 48.67
N THR A 309 -7.24 -21.98 48.40
CA THR A 309 -6.17 -21.80 49.41
C THR A 309 -6.59 -20.85 50.52
N LYS A 310 -7.33 -19.76 50.24
CA LYS A 310 -7.93 -18.90 51.28
C LYS A 310 -8.91 -19.63 52.19
N LYS A 311 -9.64 -20.64 51.70
CA LYS A 311 -10.56 -21.48 52.50
C LYS A 311 -9.87 -22.52 53.38
N VAL A 312 -8.59 -22.81 53.16
CA VAL A 312 -7.81 -23.79 53.93
C VAL A 312 -7.05 -23.13 55.09
N TYR A 313 -6.90 -21.80 55.05
CA TYR A 313 -6.19 -21.02 56.07
C TYR A 313 -7.10 -20.03 56.83
N ALA A 314 -8.41 -20.18 56.71
CA ALA A 314 -9.43 -19.53 57.55
C ALA A 314 -10.17 -20.62 58.33
#